data_AF-A0A7L2IX13-F1
#
_entry.id   AF-A0A7L2IX13-F1
#
_cell.length_a   1.000
_cell.length_b   1.000
_cell.length_c   1.000
_cell.angle_alpha   90.00
_cell.angle_beta   90.00
_cell.angle_gamma   90.00
#
_symmetry.space_group_name_H-M   'P 1'
#
loop_
_entity.id
_entity.type
_entity.pdbx_description
1 polymer ?
#
loop_
_entity_poly.entity_id
_entity_poly.type
_entity_poly.pdbx_seq_one_letter_code
_entity_poly.pdbx_strand_id
1 'polypeptide(L)'
;MGAHLARRYLGDAETEPDPLQMPTFPPHLGLPERRPRVMVASAEQLAEARVPLEQRDFCAHHLLQLLRCRRDAFPLPWLCHELRH
;
A
#
# COMPACT_ATOMS: atom_id res chain seq x y z
N MET A 1 9.66 -16.58 -8.93
CA MET A 1 8.82 -17.24 -9.95
C MET A 1 7.60 -17.82 -9.24
N GLY A 2 6.40 -17.32 -9.55
CA GLY A 2 5.18 -17.56 -8.79
C GLY A 2 4.64 -18.99 -8.95
N ALA A 3 4.88 -19.84 -7.96
CA ALA A 3 4.40 -21.23 -7.94
C ALA A 3 2.86 -21.34 -8.06
N HIS A 4 2.11 -20.32 -7.63
CA HIS A 4 0.66 -20.21 -7.80
C HIS A 4 0.23 -20.21 -9.27
N LEU A 5 1.09 -19.72 -10.19
CA LEU A 5 0.78 -19.73 -11.62
C LEU A 5 0.75 -21.17 -12.16
N ALA A 6 1.70 -22.02 -11.75
CA ALA A 6 1.68 -23.43 -12.14
C ALA A 6 0.43 -24.14 -11.59
N ARG A 7 0.00 -23.82 -10.37
CA ARG A 7 -1.23 -24.39 -9.77
C ARG A 7 -2.49 -23.95 -10.50
N ARG A 8 -2.62 -22.66 -10.80
CA ARG A 8 -3.80 -22.12 -11.50
C ARG A 8 -3.88 -22.56 -12.96
N TYR A 9 -2.74 -22.60 -13.67
CA TYR A 9 -2.73 -22.89 -15.12
C TYR A 9 -2.59 -24.38 -15.44
N LEU A 10 -1.86 -25.15 -14.64
CA LEU A 10 -1.65 -26.60 -14.87
C LEU A 10 -2.52 -27.48 -13.95
N GLY A 11 -3.00 -26.94 -12.83
CA GLY A 11 -3.96 -27.59 -11.94
C GLY A 11 -5.38 -27.04 -12.14
N ASP A 12 -6.14 -26.93 -11.04
CA ASP A 12 -7.56 -26.56 -11.08
C ASP A 12 -7.79 -25.07 -10.76
N ALA A 13 -8.31 -24.32 -11.74
CA ALA A 13 -8.60 -22.89 -11.60
C ALA A 13 -9.79 -22.57 -10.68
N GLU A 14 -10.65 -23.55 -10.37
CA GLU A 14 -11.80 -23.36 -9.45
C GLU A 14 -11.36 -23.15 -7.99
N THR A 15 -10.23 -23.74 -7.61
CA THR A 15 -9.70 -23.65 -6.24
C THR A 15 -8.79 -22.44 -6.05
N GLU A 16 -8.17 -21.96 -7.14
CA GLU A 16 -7.26 -20.82 -7.13
C GLU A 16 -8.02 -19.50 -7.36
N PRO A 17 -7.86 -18.47 -6.53
CA PRO A 17 -8.66 -17.24 -6.63
C PRO A 17 -8.29 -16.40 -7.87
N ASP A 18 -9.29 -15.74 -8.46
CA ASP A 18 -9.07 -14.79 -9.55
C ASP A 18 -8.61 -13.41 -9.02
N PRO A 19 -7.42 -12.89 -9.42
CA PRO A 19 -6.90 -11.62 -8.94
C PRO A 19 -7.74 -10.39 -9.31
N LEU A 20 -8.56 -10.47 -10.35
CA LEU A 20 -9.42 -9.34 -10.76
C LEU A 20 -10.73 -9.29 -9.96
N GLN A 21 -11.16 -10.41 -9.38
CA GLN A 21 -12.44 -10.57 -8.67
C GLN A 21 -12.24 -10.99 -7.21
N MET A 22 -11.23 -10.41 -6.55
CA MET A 22 -10.97 -10.61 -5.13
C MET A 22 -11.37 -9.37 -4.31
N PRO A 23 -11.91 -9.52 -3.08
CA PRO A 23 -12.21 -10.76 -2.35
C PRO A 23 -13.63 -11.29 -2.59
N THR A 24 -13.78 -12.62 -2.77
CA THR A 24 -15.09 -13.29 -2.95
C THR A 24 -15.83 -13.51 -1.63
N PHE A 25 -15.09 -13.70 -0.53
CA PHE A 25 -15.65 -13.97 0.80
C PHE A 25 -15.81 -12.70 1.65
N PRO A 26 -16.78 -12.65 2.58
CA PRO A 26 -16.98 -11.49 3.42
C PRO A 26 -15.82 -11.28 4.41
N PRO A 27 -15.43 -10.02 4.69
CA PRO A 27 -14.22 -9.71 5.45
C PRO A 27 -14.27 -10.10 6.94
N HIS A 28 -15.45 -10.43 7.47
CA HIS A 28 -15.71 -10.84 8.85
C HIS A 28 -15.86 -12.37 9.00
N LEU A 29 -15.77 -13.15 7.91
CA LEU A 29 -15.86 -14.60 7.97
C LEU A 29 -14.70 -15.18 8.79
N GLY A 30 -15.00 -15.83 9.91
CA GLY A 30 -14.00 -16.38 10.83
C GLY A 30 -13.28 -15.34 11.70
N LEU A 31 -13.66 -14.06 11.63
CA LEU A 31 -13.04 -12.96 12.38
C LEU A 31 -14.13 -12.02 12.95
N PRO A 32 -14.72 -12.37 14.12
CA PRO A 32 -15.83 -11.59 14.69
C PRO A 32 -15.43 -10.15 15.08
N GLU A 33 -14.18 -9.91 15.49
CA GLU A 33 -13.68 -8.58 15.88
C GLU A 33 -12.51 -8.10 14.99
N ARG A 34 -12.77 -7.90 13.71
CA ARG A 34 -11.77 -7.34 12.78
C ARG A 34 -11.63 -5.82 12.97
N ARG A 35 -10.44 -5.37 13.37
CA ARG A 35 -10.12 -3.92 13.47
C ARG A 35 -9.84 -3.32 12.08
N PRO A 36 -10.34 -2.11 11.77
CA PRO A 36 -10.02 -1.42 10.53
C PRO A 36 -8.59 -0.88 10.54
N ARG A 37 -8.03 -0.66 9.34
CA ARG A 37 -6.74 0.04 9.19
C ARG A 37 -6.93 1.52 9.53
N VAL A 38 -5.97 2.09 10.26
CA VAL A 38 -6.01 3.50 10.64
C VAL A 38 -5.24 4.31 9.60
N MET A 39 -5.87 5.37 9.10
CA MET A 39 -5.22 6.34 8.22
C MET A 39 -4.60 7.45 9.06
N VAL A 40 -3.27 7.61 8.97
CA VAL A 40 -2.52 8.58 9.79
C VAL A 40 -2.48 9.96 9.14
N ALA A 41 -2.35 10.03 7.82
CA ALA A 41 -2.32 11.29 7.07
C ALA A 41 -3.76 11.76 6.75
N SER A 42 -4.04 13.03 6.94
CA SER A 42 -5.33 13.61 6.53
C SER A 42 -5.42 13.76 5.01
N ALA A 43 -6.64 13.76 4.47
CA ALA A 43 -6.87 13.96 3.04
C ALA A 43 -6.41 15.34 2.56
N GLU A 44 -6.56 16.37 3.40
CA GLU A 44 -6.14 17.74 3.14
C GLU A 44 -4.62 17.84 3.00
N GLN A 45 -3.86 17.24 3.94
CA GLN A 45 -2.39 17.21 3.88
C GLN A 45 -1.87 16.55 2.58
N LEU A 46 -2.52 15.48 2.11
CA LEU A 46 -2.13 14.81 0.87
C LEU A 46 -2.47 15.63 -0.38
N ALA A 47 -3.54 16.41 -0.33
CA ALA A 47 -3.92 17.32 -1.40
C ALA A 47 -2.96 18.52 -1.48
N GLU A 48 -2.62 19.12 -0.34
CA GLU A 48 -1.65 20.23 -0.23
C GLU A 48 -0.26 19.84 -0.71
N ALA A 49 0.21 18.64 -0.32
CA ALA A 49 1.49 18.10 -0.77
C ALA A 49 1.48 17.62 -2.23
N ARG A 50 0.34 17.71 -2.93
CA ARG A 50 0.15 17.31 -4.34
C ARG A 50 0.59 15.87 -4.61
N VAL A 51 0.30 14.95 -3.68
CA VAL A 51 0.66 13.53 -3.81
C VAL A 51 -0.21 12.89 -4.91
N PRO A 52 0.37 12.11 -5.86
CA PRO A 52 -0.38 11.36 -6.87
C PRO A 52 -1.37 10.38 -6.25
N LEU A 53 -2.49 10.11 -6.91
CA LEU A 53 -3.56 9.25 -6.37
C LEU A 53 -3.06 7.84 -6.02
N GLU A 54 -2.15 7.29 -6.84
CA GLU A 54 -1.55 5.96 -6.64
C GLU A 54 -0.72 5.84 -5.35
N GLN A 55 -0.28 6.97 -4.78
CA GLN A 55 0.57 6.99 -3.58
C GLN A 55 -0.20 7.44 -2.33
N ARG A 56 -1.53 7.63 -2.42
CA ARG A 56 -2.40 8.05 -1.31
C ARG A 56 -2.89 6.86 -0.50
N ASP A 57 -1.96 5.98 -0.15
CA ASP A 57 -2.23 4.78 0.64
C ASP A 57 -2.19 5.05 2.15
N PHE A 58 -2.53 4.03 2.94
CA PHE A 58 -2.44 4.10 4.41
C PHE A 58 -1.03 4.46 4.94
N CYS A 59 0.02 4.19 4.15
CA CYS A 59 1.41 4.50 4.48
C CYS A 59 1.91 5.87 3.98
N ALA A 60 1.05 6.69 3.35
CA ALA A 60 1.45 7.95 2.72
C ALA A 60 2.07 8.99 3.68
N HIS A 61 1.89 8.82 4.99
CA HIS A 61 2.52 9.65 6.01
C HIS A 61 4.06 9.56 5.99
N HIS A 62 4.64 8.40 5.66
CA HIS A 62 6.09 8.27 5.50
C HIS A 62 6.59 9.01 4.25
N LEU A 63 5.81 8.96 3.16
CA LEU A 63 6.13 9.70 1.94
C LEU A 63 6.14 11.22 2.20
N LEU A 64 5.18 11.73 2.97
CA LEU A 64 5.16 13.14 3.36
C LEU A 64 6.44 13.55 4.12
N GLN A 65 6.92 12.71 5.05
CA GLN A 65 8.17 12.94 5.78
C GLN A 65 9.39 12.94 4.85
N LEU A 66 9.45 11.99 3.91
CA LEU A 66 10.50 11.92 2.91
C LEU A 66 10.52 13.16 2.00
N LEU A 67 9.37 13.59 1.51
CA LEU A 67 9.25 14.76 0.63
C LEU A 67 9.66 16.05 1.36
N ARG A 68 9.28 16.18 2.63
CA ARG A 68 9.73 17.27 3.49
C ARG A 68 11.25 17.26 3.66
N CYS A 69 11.82 16.11 4.04
CA CYS A 69 13.28 15.98 4.19
C CYS A 69 14.03 16.34 2.91
N ARG A 70 13.55 15.89 1.73
CA ARG A 70 14.18 16.22 0.44
C ARG A 70 14.16 17.71 0.12
N ARG A 71 13.09 18.42 0.50
CA ARG A 71 12.98 19.87 0.33
C ARG A 71 13.96 20.60 1.25
N ASP A 72 14.08 20.16 2.49
CA ASP A 72 14.92 20.80 3.52
C ASP A 72 16.41 20.49 3.32
N ALA A 73 16.76 19.29 2.86
CA ALA A 73 18.13 18.81 2.67
C ALA A 73 18.72 19.10 1.28
N PHE A 74 18.02 19.84 0.42
CA PHE A 74 18.55 20.23 -0.90
C PHE A 74 19.84 21.05 -0.71
N PRO A 75 20.98 20.69 -1.36
CA PRO A 75 21.13 19.85 -2.56
C PRO A 75 21.57 18.39 -2.34
N LEU A 76 21.58 17.87 -1.10
CA LEU A 76 22.13 16.56 -0.76
C LEU A 76 21.03 15.53 -0.42
N PRO A 77 20.46 14.81 -1.40
CA PRO A 77 19.30 13.94 -1.20
C PRO A 77 19.59 12.66 -0.39
N TRP A 78 20.86 12.27 -0.21
CA TRP A 78 21.28 11.07 0.51
C TRP A 78 21.12 11.16 2.03
N LEU A 79 21.04 12.38 2.58
CA LEU A 79 20.80 12.61 4.01
C LEU A 79 19.46 11.99 4.47
N CYS A 80 18.51 11.81 3.56
CA CYS A 80 17.17 11.29 3.84
C CYS A 80 17.03 9.78 3.59
N HIS A 81 18.14 9.01 3.51
CA HIS A 81 18.09 7.57 3.19
C HIS A 81 17.28 6.77 4.23
N GLU A 82 17.42 7.10 5.51
CA GLU A 82 16.71 6.42 6.60
C GLU A 82 15.18 6.50 6.45
N LEU A 83 14.66 7.61 5.94
CA LEU A 83 13.23 7.81 5.70
C LEU A 83 12.71 7.07 4.44
N ARG A 84 13.60 6.53 3.61
CA ARG A 84 13.23 5.80 2.39
C ARG A 84 13.11 4.29 2.61
N HIS A 85 13.78 3.75 3.62
CA HIS A 85 13.83 2.33 3.94
C HIS A 85 12.44 1.77 4.26
#